data_AF-A0A0B8QKN0-F1
#
_entry.id   AF-A0A0B8QKN0-F1
#
_cell.length_a   1.000
_cell.length_b   1.000
_cell.length_c   1.000
_cell.angle_alpha   90.00
_cell.angle_beta   90.00
_cell.angle_gamma   90.00
#
_symmetry.space_group_name_H-M   'P 1'
#
loop_
_entity.id
_entity.type
_entity.pdbx_description
1 polymer ?
#
loop_
_entity_poly.entity_id
_entity_poly.type
_entity_poly.pdbx_seq_one_letter_code
_entity_poly.pdbx_strand_id
1 'polypeptide(L)'
;MAHQEFKNFAQRSLKPFDAWVKQAQLKEIKQGDSPKELIFDISEQLLNGYANSDLLSKYDIYQILMNYWADTMQDDVYVLMQDDWKAGNTIRELVAKKGEKLKETPDLVIDKKKYKAELIPSSLIIARYFADEQAHVDDLQAKLDEAIKLSIA
;
A
#
# COMPACT_ATOMS: atom_id res chain seq x y z
N MET A 1 -24.28 19.04 -16.10
CA MET A 1 -23.10 19.74 -16.64
C MET A 1 -21.97 19.78 -15.62
N ALA A 2 -22.18 20.29 -14.40
CA ALA A 2 -21.17 20.29 -13.32
C ALA A 2 -20.51 18.91 -13.04
N HIS A 3 -21.28 17.82 -13.12
CA HIS A 3 -20.77 16.46 -12.92
C HIS A 3 -19.73 16.02 -13.98
N GLN A 4 -19.85 16.49 -15.23
CA GLN A 4 -18.89 16.13 -16.28
C GLN A 4 -17.60 16.96 -16.18
N GLU A 5 -17.72 18.24 -15.84
CA GLU A 5 -16.55 19.11 -15.60
C GLU A 5 -15.73 18.61 -14.42
N PHE A 6 -16.39 18.18 -13.34
CA PHE A 6 -15.74 17.57 -12.19
C PHE A 6 -15.00 16.28 -12.56
N LYS A 7 -15.64 15.37 -13.30
CA LYS A 7 -15.00 14.14 -13.81
C LYS A 7 -13.78 14.45 -14.69
N ASN A 8 -13.93 15.41 -15.61
CA ASN A 8 -12.86 15.81 -16.49
C ASN A 8 -11.69 16.45 -15.72
N PHE A 9 -11.99 17.26 -14.70
CA PHE A 9 -10.98 17.81 -13.79
C PHE A 9 -10.25 16.69 -13.05
N ALA A 10 -10.98 15.78 -12.38
CA ALA A 10 -10.41 14.66 -11.64
C ALA A 10 -9.48 13.79 -12.51
N GLN A 11 -9.87 13.52 -13.76
CA GLN A 11 -9.01 12.79 -14.69
C GLN A 11 -7.76 13.58 -15.08
N ARG A 12 -7.87 14.90 -15.32
CA ARG A 12 -6.72 15.74 -15.67
C ARG A 12 -5.77 15.93 -14.48
N SER A 13 -6.30 16.07 -13.27
CA SER A 13 -5.52 16.29 -12.05
C SER A 13 -4.65 15.11 -11.66
N LEU A 14 -4.99 13.89 -12.11
CA LEU A 14 -4.21 12.68 -11.86
C LEU A 14 -3.08 12.47 -12.88
N LYS A 15 -3.13 13.11 -14.05
CA LYS A 15 -2.10 12.91 -15.09
C LYS A 15 -0.67 13.22 -14.60
N PRO A 16 -0.41 14.29 -13.85
CA PRO A 16 0.93 14.54 -13.32
C PRO A 16 1.38 13.45 -12.34
N PHE A 17 0.47 12.96 -11.50
CA PHE A 17 0.76 11.85 -10.59
C PHE A 17 1.07 10.55 -11.34
N ASP A 18 0.29 10.19 -12.37
CA ASP A 18 0.55 8.99 -13.19
C ASP A 18 1.91 9.05 -13.89
N ALA A 19 2.33 10.24 -14.31
CA ALA A 19 3.66 10.47 -14.87
C ALA A 19 4.74 10.35 -13.79
N TRP A 20 4.52 10.95 -12.62
CA TRP A 20 5.43 10.90 -11.48
C TRP A 20 5.67 9.46 -10.99
N VAL A 21 4.63 8.62 -10.90
CA VAL A 21 4.78 7.20 -10.50
C VAL A 21 5.80 6.46 -11.38
N LYS A 22 5.88 6.81 -12.67
CA LYS A 22 6.86 6.22 -13.59
C LYS A 22 8.26 6.82 -13.40
N GLN A 23 8.35 8.12 -13.16
CA GLN A 23 9.61 8.85 -12.99
C GLN A 23 10.32 8.51 -11.67
N ALA A 24 9.55 8.31 -10.61
CA ALA A 24 10.03 7.99 -9.27
C ALA A 24 10.79 6.66 -9.21
N GLN A 25 10.61 5.78 -10.21
CA GLN A 25 11.40 4.54 -10.38
C GLN A 25 11.51 3.69 -9.09
N LEU A 26 10.44 3.64 -8.29
CA LEU A 26 10.45 2.98 -6.97
C LEU A 26 10.79 1.48 -7.03
N LYS A 27 10.67 0.85 -8.20
CA LYS A 27 11.04 -0.56 -8.43
C LYS A 27 12.55 -0.76 -8.57
N GLU A 28 13.30 0.30 -8.83
CA GLU A 28 14.74 0.28 -9.04
C GLU A 28 15.53 0.56 -7.76
N ILE A 29 14.84 0.74 -6.62
CA ILE A 29 15.46 0.82 -5.30
C ILE A 29 16.31 -0.43 -5.10
N LYS A 30 17.55 -0.23 -4.68
CA LYS A 30 18.51 -1.30 -4.45
C LYS A 30 19.34 -1.06 -3.20
N GLN A 31 20.05 -2.11 -2.80
CA GLN A 31 20.95 -2.04 -1.67
C GLN A 31 22.02 -0.95 -1.84
N GLY A 32 22.22 -0.15 -0.80
CA GLY A 32 23.22 0.93 -0.77
C GLY A 32 22.74 2.29 -1.29
N ASP A 33 21.52 2.38 -1.82
CA ASP A 33 20.89 3.68 -2.10
C ASP A 33 20.60 4.44 -0.78
N SER A 34 20.26 5.73 -0.89
CA SER A 34 19.97 6.60 0.25
C SER A 34 18.47 6.94 0.32
N PRO A 35 17.76 6.58 1.41
CA PRO A 35 16.34 6.93 1.56
C PRO A 35 16.11 8.43 1.55
N LYS A 36 17.08 9.21 2.06
CA LYS A 36 17.02 10.68 2.09
C LYS A 36 17.15 11.29 0.69
N GLU A 37 18.01 10.73 -0.15
CA GLU A 37 18.15 11.20 -1.53
C GLU A 37 16.92 10.81 -2.35
N LEU A 38 16.42 9.57 -2.18
CA LEU A 38 15.20 9.12 -2.85
C LEU A 38 14.00 10.03 -2.53
N ILE A 39 13.69 10.28 -1.26
CA ILE A 39 12.52 11.10 -0.91
C ILE A 39 12.70 12.55 -1.38
N PHE A 40 13.92 13.09 -1.31
CA PHE A 40 14.22 14.42 -1.86
C PHE A 40 13.92 14.46 -3.37
N ASP A 41 14.45 13.52 -4.13
CA ASP A 41 14.30 13.50 -5.59
C ASP A 41 12.84 13.30 -6.01
N ILE A 42 12.15 12.31 -5.45
CA ILE A 42 10.77 12.03 -5.84
C ILE A 42 9.82 13.14 -5.37
N SER A 43 10.10 13.81 -4.24
CA SER A 43 9.26 14.92 -3.77
C SER A 43 9.43 16.17 -4.63
N GLU A 44 10.66 16.49 -5.06
CA GLU A 44 10.92 17.58 -6.00
C GLU A 44 10.33 17.30 -7.39
N GLN A 45 10.43 16.05 -7.88
CA GLN A 45 9.77 15.63 -9.11
C GLN A 45 8.25 15.83 -9.03
N LEU A 46 7.62 15.45 -7.91
CA LEU A 46 6.18 15.60 -7.70
C LEU A 46 5.77 17.08 -7.66
N LEU A 47 6.52 17.91 -6.92
CA LEU A 47 6.29 19.35 -6.81
C LEU A 47 6.34 20.02 -8.20
N ASN A 48 7.33 19.65 -9.00
CA ASN A 48 7.51 20.15 -10.37
C ASN A 48 6.39 19.67 -11.31
N GLY A 49 5.96 18.40 -11.18
CA GLY A 49 4.84 17.86 -11.95
C GLY A 49 3.53 18.63 -11.75
N TYR A 50 3.32 19.19 -10.55
CA TYR A 50 2.13 19.97 -10.21
C TYR A 50 2.30 21.49 -10.32
N ALA A 51 3.46 21.99 -10.79
CA ALA A 51 3.75 23.43 -10.78
C ALA A 51 2.76 24.29 -11.59
N ASN A 52 2.14 23.72 -12.63
CA ASN A 52 1.19 24.39 -13.52
C ASN A 52 -0.22 23.77 -13.46
N SER A 53 -0.57 23.10 -12.35
CA SER A 53 -1.88 22.48 -12.19
C SER A 53 -2.90 23.50 -11.67
N ASP A 54 -3.84 23.89 -12.53
CA ASP A 54 -4.96 24.74 -12.13
C ASP A 54 -5.76 24.08 -11.00
N LEU A 55 -6.18 24.89 -10.01
CA LEU A 55 -7.01 24.49 -8.87
C LEU A 55 -6.36 23.52 -7.87
N LEU A 56 -5.11 23.10 -8.08
CA LEU A 56 -4.36 22.26 -7.14
C LEU A 56 -3.13 22.97 -6.60
N SER A 57 -2.98 22.96 -5.29
CA SER A 57 -1.75 23.40 -4.63
C SER A 57 -0.70 22.29 -4.75
N LYS A 58 0.41 22.59 -5.45
CA LYS A 58 1.57 21.69 -5.49
C LYS A 58 2.13 21.38 -4.10
N TYR A 59 1.99 22.32 -3.15
CA TYR A 59 2.43 22.12 -1.78
C TYR A 59 1.52 21.16 -1.01
N ASP A 60 0.22 21.16 -1.28
CA ASP A 60 -0.70 20.22 -0.63
C ASP A 60 -0.40 18.79 -1.11
N ILE A 61 -0.14 18.61 -2.41
CA ILE A 61 0.27 17.32 -2.97
C ILE A 61 1.62 16.86 -2.41
N TYR A 62 2.59 17.77 -2.31
CA TYR A 62 3.87 17.50 -1.67
C TYR A 62 3.68 17.05 -0.22
N GLN A 63 2.83 17.72 0.56
CA GLN A 63 2.58 17.35 1.95
C GLN A 63 1.88 15.98 2.06
N ILE A 64 0.99 15.62 1.14
CA ILE A 64 0.43 14.26 1.09
C ILE A 64 1.54 13.21 0.94
N LEU A 65 2.49 13.43 0.02
CA LEU A 65 3.63 12.53 -0.13
C LEU A 65 4.49 12.49 1.14
N MET A 66 4.80 13.64 1.75
CA MET A 66 5.65 13.68 2.94
C MET A 66 5.00 13.00 4.15
N ASN A 67 3.69 13.14 4.31
CA ASN A 67 2.95 12.43 5.36
C ASN A 67 2.95 10.92 5.07
N TYR A 68 2.64 10.50 3.85
CA TYR A 68 2.67 9.09 3.47
C TYR A 68 4.08 8.48 3.60
N TRP A 69 5.11 9.26 3.28
CA TRP A 69 6.51 8.89 3.50
C TRP A 69 6.75 8.58 4.97
N ALA A 70 6.47 9.53 5.87
CA ALA A 70 6.71 9.38 7.29
C ALA A 70 5.87 8.25 7.94
N ASP A 71 4.61 8.12 7.53
CA ASP A 71 3.66 7.23 8.21
C ASP A 71 3.67 5.80 7.67
N THR A 72 4.15 5.57 6.44
CA THR A 72 3.99 4.26 5.78
C THR A 72 5.22 3.84 4.97
N MET A 73 5.77 4.70 4.14
CA MET A 73 6.76 4.27 3.14
C MET A 73 8.21 4.29 3.62
N GLN A 74 8.56 5.15 4.59
CA GLN A 74 9.94 5.39 4.99
C GLN A 74 10.62 4.10 5.46
N ASP A 75 10.06 3.43 6.47
CA ASP A 75 10.66 2.23 7.06
C ASP A 75 10.84 1.12 6.01
N ASP A 76 9.86 0.92 5.14
CA ASP A 76 9.93 -0.05 4.05
C ASP A 76 11.09 0.23 3.09
N VAL A 77 11.29 1.50 2.71
CA VAL A 77 12.41 1.91 1.86
C VAL A 77 13.75 1.71 2.56
N TYR A 78 13.82 1.98 3.87
CA TYR A 78 15.03 1.70 4.64
C TYR A 78 15.38 0.20 4.63
N VAL A 79 14.39 -0.67 4.77
CA VAL A 79 14.57 -2.12 4.69
C VAL A 79 15.06 -2.53 3.30
N LEU A 80 14.41 -2.04 2.23
CA LEU A 80 14.81 -2.36 0.85
C LEU A 80 16.24 -1.90 0.53
N MET A 81 16.68 -0.75 1.05
CA MET A 81 18.05 -0.26 0.79
C MET A 81 19.12 -0.97 1.64
N GLN A 82 18.72 -1.71 2.68
CA GLN A 82 19.63 -2.53 3.49
C GLN A 82 19.70 -3.97 2.98
N ASP A 83 18.56 -4.57 2.65
CA ASP A 83 18.42 -6.01 2.43
C ASP A 83 17.90 -6.36 1.02
N ASP A 84 17.74 -5.35 0.15
CA ASP A 84 17.19 -5.46 -1.21
C ASP A 84 15.75 -6.03 -1.22
N TRP A 85 15.19 -6.22 -2.42
CA TRP A 85 13.84 -6.76 -2.62
C TRP A 85 13.60 -8.14 -2.02
N LYS A 86 14.66 -8.86 -1.65
CA LYS A 86 14.55 -10.14 -0.97
C LYS A 86 13.88 -9.98 0.40
N ALA A 87 14.05 -8.86 1.11
CA ALA A 87 13.34 -8.61 2.36
C ALA A 87 11.82 -8.67 2.19
N GLY A 88 11.31 -8.29 1.01
CA GLY A 88 9.90 -8.29 0.66
C GLY A 88 9.19 -9.64 0.71
N ASN A 89 9.93 -10.75 0.67
CA ASN A 89 9.35 -12.10 0.73
C ASN A 89 9.40 -12.75 2.13
N THR A 90 9.78 -11.98 3.16
CA THR A 90 9.94 -12.53 4.51
C THR A 90 8.61 -12.60 5.25
N ILE A 91 8.29 -13.81 5.73
CA ILE A 91 7.15 -14.09 6.60
C ILE A 91 7.68 -14.65 7.91
N ARG A 92 7.46 -13.95 9.02
CA ARG A 92 7.93 -14.34 10.35
C ARG A 92 6.81 -15.01 11.14
N GLU A 93 7.14 -16.13 11.81
CA GLU A 93 6.24 -16.75 12.78
C GLU A 93 6.14 -15.87 14.05
N LEU A 94 4.92 -15.52 14.43
CA LEU A 94 4.61 -14.80 15.66
C LEU A 94 4.51 -15.78 16.83
N VAL A 95 5.53 -15.76 17.70
CA VAL A 95 5.59 -16.59 18.90
C VAL A 95 5.51 -15.70 20.14
N ALA A 96 4.51 -15.93 21.00
CA ALA A 96 4.42 -15.26 22.30
C ALA A 96 5.28 -15.99 23.34
N LYS A 97 5.88 -15.23 24.26
CA LYS A 97 6.45 -15.84 25.47
C LYS A 97 5.33 -16.47 26.30
N LYS A 98 5.65 -17.54 27.02
CA LYS A 98 4.68 -18.27 27.85
C LYS A 98 4.02 -17.30 28.84
N GLY A 99 2.70 -17.16 28.75
CA GLY A 99 1.91 -16.27 29.60
C GLY A 99 1.69 -14.85 29.05
N GLU A 100 2.28 -14.51 27.90
CA GLU A 100 2.09 -13.22 27.25
C GLU A 100 1.15 -13.33 26.02
N LYS A 101 0.55 -12.20 25.64
CA LYS A 101 -0.15 -12.06 24.36
C LYS A 101 0.84 -11.73 23.26
N LEU A 102 0.47 -12.01 22.01
CA LEU A 102 1.20 -11.51 20.87
C LEU A 102 1.21 -9.98 20.87
N LYS A 103 2.36 -9.40 20.57
CA LYS A 103 2.54 -7.96 20.47
C LYS A 103 2.06 -7.39 19.14
N GLU A 104 1.90 -8.25 18.15
CA GLU A 104 1.54 -7.91 16.79
C GLU A 104 0.31 -8.72 16.37
N THR A 105 -0.53 -8.09 15.55
CA THR A 105 -1.64 -8.78 14.90
C THR A 105 -1.11 -9.62 13.74
N PRO A 106 -1.45 -10.91 13.66
CA PRO A 106 -1.03 -11.74 12.53
C PRO A 106 -1.70 -11.31 11.23
N ASP A 107 -0.94 -11.39 10.14
CA ASP A 107 -1.45 -11.22 8.77
C ASP A 107 -1.98 -12.53 8.19
N LEU A 108 -1.46 -13.66 8.67
CA LEU A 108 -1.78 -15.00 8.18
C LEU A 108 -1.85 -16.00 9.35
N VAL A 109 -2.70 -17.01 9.21
CA VAL A 109 -2.77 -18.15 10.12
C VAL A 109 -2.73 -19.43 9.29
N ILE A 110 -1.69 -20.24 9.49
CA ILE A 110 -1.47 -21.51 8.78
C ILE A 110 -1.22 -22.59 9.82
N ASP A 111 -1.98 -23.67 9.81
CA ASP A 111 -1.87 -24.79 10.78
C ASP A 111 -1.81 -24.33 12.25
N LYS A 112 -2.67 -23.36 12.60
CA LYS A 112 -2.76 -22.70 13.93
C LYS A 112 -1.55 -21.85 14.31
N LYS A 113 -0.50 -21.81 13.50
CA LYS A 113 0.61 -20.88 13.63
C LYS A 113 0.24 -19.53 13.03
N LYS A 114 0.72 -18.48 13.68
CA LYS A 114 0.40 -17.09 13.34
C LYS A 114 1.64 -16.47 12.70
N TYR A 115 1.44 -15.72 11.63
CA TYR A 115 2.54 -15.14 10.87
C TYR A 115 2.30 -13.67 10.57
N LYS A 116 3.41 -12.94 10.41
CA LYS A 116 3.45 -11.54 10.01
C LYS A 116 4.30 -11.42 8.74
N ALA A 117 3.81 -10.68 7.75
CA ALA A 117 4.65 -10.29 6.63
C ALA A 117 5.46 -9.06 7.05
N GLU A 118 6.77 -9.08 6.81
CA GLU A 118 7.65 -8.01 7.32
C GLU A 118 7.53 -6.71 6.51
N LEU A 119 7.29 -6.82 5.20
CA LEU A 119 7.30 -5.66 4.29
C LEU A 119 6.04 -5.56 3.41
N ILE A 120 5.62 -6.68 2.80
CA ILE A 120 4.48 -6.67 1.86
C ILE A 120 3.26 -7.26 2.57
N PRO A 121 2.24 -6.45 2.92
CA PRO A 121 1.02 -6.94 3.55
C PRO A 121 0.35 -8.05 2.74
N SER A 122 -0.16 -9.09 3.42
CA SER A 122 -0.85 -10.22 2.78
C SER A 122 -2.06 -9.77 1.96
N SER A 123 -2.78 -8.74 2.41
CA SER A 123 -3.91 -8.16 1.68
C SER A 123 -3.52 -7.65 0.29
N LEU A 124 -2.33 -7.08 0.12
CA LEU A 124 -1.85 -6.62 -1.18
C LEU A 124 -1.47 -7.80 -2.10
N ILE A 125 -0.91 -8.87 -1.52
CA ILE A 125 -0.61 -10.10 -2.25
C ILE A 125 -1.91 -10.72 -2.78
N ILE A 126 -2.92 -10.84 -1.92
CA ILE A 126 -4.25 -11.35 -2.28
C ILE A 126 -4.89 -10.50 -3.37
N ALA A 127 -4.96 -9.18 -3.16
CA ALA A 127 -5.56 -8.27 -4.13
C ALA A 127 -4.87 -8.30 -5.50
N ARG A 128 -3.57 -8.59 -5.54
CA ARG A 128 -2.80 -8.62 -6.80
C ARG A 128 -2.81 -9.97 -7.50
N TYR A 129 -2.76 -11.08 -6.77
CA TYR A 129 -2.53 -12.41 -7.34
C TYR A 129 -3.69 -13.38 -7.16
N PHE A 130 -4.61 -13.11 -6.24
CA PHE A 130 -5.72 -13.99 -5.87
C PHE A 130 -7.06 -13.25 -5.87
N ALA A 131 -7.21 -12.27 -6.76
CA ALA A 131 -8.40 -11.42 -6.81
C ALA A 131 -9.66 -12.23 -7.14
N ASP A 132 -9.56 -13.17 -8.08
CA ASP A 132 -10.67 -14.03 -8.50
C ASP A 132 -11.06 -15.02 -7.39
N GLU A 133 -10.07 -15.60 -6.70
CA GLU A 133 -10.27 -16.48 -5.56
C GLU A 133 -10.90 -15.73 -4.39
N GLN A 134 -10.44 -14.52 -4.10
CA GLN A 134 -11.03 -13.67 -3.06
C GLN A 134 -12.49 -13.36 -3.37
N ALA A 135 -12.81 -12.98 -4.62
CA ALA A 135 -14.18 -12.74 -5.05
C ALA A 135 -15.07 -13.98 -4.90
N HIS A 136 -14.54 -15.17 -5.19
CA HIS A 136 -15.27 -16.42 -5.01
C HIS A 136 -15.54 -16.73 -3.53
N VAL A 137 -14.55 -16.51 -2.66
CA VAL A 137 -14.71 -16.65 -1.19
C VAL A 137 -15.77 -15.68 -0.68
N ASP A 138 -15.74 -14.43 -1.13
CA ASP A 138 -16.69 -13.40 -0.71
C ASP A 138 -18.14 -13.75 -1.12
N ASP A 139 -18.34 -14.29 -2.33
CA ASP A 139 -19.65 -14.77 -2.81
C ASP A 139 -20.17 -15.95 -1.96
N LEU A 140 -19.30 -16.90 -1.62
CA LEU A 140 -19.66 -18.02 -0.74
C LEU A 140 -20.02 -17.53 0.67
N GLN A 141 -19.28 -16.56 1.21
CA GLN A 141 -19.58 -15.97 2.51
C GLN A 141 -20.94 -15.25 2.50
N ALA A 142 -21.23 -14.48 1.46
CA ALA A 142 -22.53 -13.81 1.32
C ALA A 142 -23.69 -14.80 1.28
N LYS A 143 -23.56 -15.90 0.54
CA LYS A 143 -24.57 -16.98 0.49
C LYS A 143 -24.77 -17.66 1.84
N LEU A 144 -23.68 -17.91 2.57
CA LEU A 144 -23.75 -18.48 3.91
C LEU A 144 -24.49 -17.54 4.88
N ASP A 145 -24.14 -16.26 4.87
CA ASP A 145 -24.75 -15.26 5.75
C ASP A 145 -26.25 -15.11 5.46
N GLU A 146 -26.65 -15.16 4.18
CA GLU A 146 -28.07 -15.17 3.77
C GLU A 146 -28.80 -16.40 4.30
N ALA A 147 -28.21 -17.60 4.14
CA ALA A 147 -28.80 -18.83 4.64
C ALA A 147 -28.96 -18.84 6.17
N ILE A 148 -27.95 -18.36 6.91
CA ILE A 148 -28.01 -18.22 8.37
C ILE A 148 -29.16 -17.28 8.75
N LYS A 149 -29.25 -16.10 8.11
CA LYS A 149 -30.31 -15.12 8.38
C LYS A 149 -31.72 -15.70 8.16
N LEU A 150 -31.92 -16.48 7.11
CA LEU A 150 -33.20 -17.14 6.80
C LEU A 150 -33.56 -18.25 7.81
N SER A 151 -32.58 -18.91 8.41
CA SER A 151 -32.83 -19.97 9.40
C SER A 151 -33.17 -19.47 10.81
N ILE A 152 -32.95 -18.18 11.07
CA ILE A 152 -33.22 -17.52 12.36
C ILE A 152 -34.53 -16.69 12.28
N ALA A 153 -35.10 -16.51 11.09
CA ALA A 153 -36.37 -15.81 10.83
C ALA A 153 -37.55 -16.79 10.82
#